data_AF-G7YFU3-F1
#
_entry.id   AF-G7YFU3-F1
#
_cell.length_a   1.000
_cell.length_b   1.000
_cell.length_c   1.000
_cell.angle_alpha   90.00
_cell.angle_beta   90.00
_cell.angle_gamma   90.00
#
_symmetry.space_group_name_H-M   'P 1'
#
loop_
_entity.id
_entity.type
_entity.pdbx_description
1 polymer ?
#
loop_
_entity_poly.entity_id
_entity_poly.type
_entity_poly.pdbx_seq_one_letter_code
_entity_poly.pdbx_strand_id
1 'polypeptide(L)'
;MSHTPRESSCRRQRLPAPIDDFEEKVHIDDDVGSQRCGGFSFRKLWAFTGPGFLMSIAYLDPGNIESDLQSGAIAKYQLLWLLFGATLMGLFLQRLAARLGVVTGRHLAMVCYEQYPRPVRFLLWIMVEVAIIGSDMQEVIGTAIAINLLSMGYIPLWAGALITIADTFTFLFLDKYGLRKLELFFALLITTMAVTFGYEYVVVKPSQLEVLRGFFVPSCYNCGWPELEQAVGIIGAVVMPHNFYLHSALVNSREIDRSQPSKRRRWLTLERL
;
A
#
# COMPACT_ATOMS: atom_id res chain seq x y z
N MET A 1 23.40 -31.80 -55.37
CA MET A 1 21.98 -31.84 -54.97
C MET A 1 21.93 -32.57 -53.62
N SER A 2 22.04 -31.85 -52.50
CA SER A 2 20.92 -31.29 -51.70
C SER A 2 20.17 -32.43 -50.96
N HIS A 3 20.12 -32.56 -49.64
CA HIS A 3 19.97 -31.58 -48.56
C HIS A 3 20.39 -32.20 -47.21
N THR A 4 21.03 -31.41 -46.35
CA THR A 4 21.09 -31.61 -44.89
C THR A 4 19.86 -30.99 -44.22
N PRO A 5 19.23 -31.60 -43.20
CA PRO A 5 18.29 -30.89 -42.33
C PRO A 5 19.05 -30.29 -41.14
N ARG A 6 18.94 -28.97 -41.00
CA ARG A 6 19.44 -28.18 -39.87
C ARG A 6 18.59 -28.47 -38.63
N GLU A 7 19.22 -28.90 -37.55
CA GLU A 7 18.63 -28.86 -36.21
C GLU A 7 18.42 -27.39 -35.79
N SER A 8 17.17 -27.04 -35.53
CA SER A 8 16.74 -25.75 -35.04
C SER A 8 17.13 -25.59 -33.56
N SER A 9 18.25 -24.89 -33.36
CA SER A 9 18.70 -24.39 -32.07
C SER A 9 17.59 -23.61 -31.35
N CYS A 10 16.99 -24.20 -30.31
CA CYS A 10 16.11 -23.52 -29.38
C CYS A 10 16.97 -22.55 -28.55
N ARG A 11 17.14 -21.33 -29.06
CA ARG A 11 17.83 -20.22 -28.40
C ARG A 11 17.00 -19.80 -27.18
N ARG A 12 17.26 -20.41 -26.01
CA ARG A 12 16.87 -19.84 -24.71
C ARG A 12 17.49 -18.44 -24.62
N GLN A 13 16.68 -17.42 -24.86
CA GLN A 13 17.00 -16.05 -24.45
C GLN A 13 17.17 -16.08 -22.93
N ARG A 14 18.42 -15.99 -22.46
CA ARG A 14 18.70 -15.54 -21.09
C ARG A 14 18.18 -14.11 -21.02
N LEU A 15 17.09 -13.89 -20.29
CA LEU A 15 16.76 -12.55 -19.84
C LEU A 15 17.89 -12.05 -18.91
N PRO A 16 18.21 -10.75 -18.93
CA PRO A 16 19.15 -10.17 -17.98
C PRO A 16 18.63 -10.41 -16.55
N ALA A 17 19.56 -10.64 -15.63
CA ALA A 17 19.29 -10.83 -14.21
C ALA A 17 18.48 -9.66 -13.64
N PRO A 18 17.57 -9.88 -12.67
CA PRO A 18 16.96 -8.79 -11.95
C PRO A 18 18.05 -8.01 -11.23
N ILE A 19 17.91 -6.70 -11.22
CA ILE A 19 18.78 -5.75 -10.53
C ILE A 19 18.71 -6.07 -9.03
N ASP A 20 19.82 -6.55 -8.49
CA ASP A 20 20.07 -6.65 -7.05
C ASP A 20 20.12 -5.22 -6.49
N ASP A 21 19.05 -4.74 -5.83
CA ASP A 21 19.15 -3.56 -4.94
C ASP A 21 18.01 -3.46 -3.89
N PHE A 22 17.35 -4.56 -3.55
CA PHE A 22 16.44 -4.62 -2.39
C PHE A 22 16.59 -5.95 -1.67
N GLU A 23 17.72 -6.17 -1.00
CA GLU A 23 17.89 -7.37 -0.19
C GLU A 23 18.73 -7.10 1.06
N GLU A 24 18.12 -6.51 2.09
CA GLU A 24 18.47 -6.92 3.44
C GLU A 24 17.95 -8.36 3.62
N LYS A 25 18.80 -9.33 3.28
CA LYS A 25 18.56 -10.76 3.46
C LYS A 25 18.22 -11.06 4.92
N VAL A 26 16.93 -11.19 5.21
CA VAL A 26 16.48 -11.85 6.44
C VAL A 26 16.66 -13.35 6.21
N HIS A 27 17.86 -13.85 6.49
CA HIS A 27 18.11 -15.27 6.67
C HIS A 27 17.20 -15.76 7.80
N ILE A 28 16.20 -16.56 7.46
CA ILE A 28 15.47 -17.36 8.44
C ILE A 28 16.29 -18.63 8.60
N ASP A 29 17.06 -18.72 9.69
CA ASP A 29 17.72 -19.96 10.07
C ASP A 29 16.65 -21.04 10.30
N ASP A 30 16.55 -21.97 9.35
CA ASP A 30 15.72 -23.18 9.39
C ASP A 30 16.38 -24.28 10.25
N ASP A 31 17.07 -23.91 11.33
CA ASP A 31 17.76 -24.86 12.21
C ASP A 31 17.08 -24.92 13.60
N VAL A 32 15.82 -25.36 13.59
CA VAL A 32 15.22 -25.97 14.78
C VAL A 32 14.51 -27.24 14.36
N GLY A 33 15.25 -28.34 14.47
CA GLY A 33 14.76 -29.69 14.24
C GLY A 33 13.47 -29.99 15.00
N SER A 34 12.65 -30.82 14.36
CA SER A 34 11.71 -31.75 15.00
C SER A 34 11.00 -31.25 16.27
N GLN A 35 9.87 -30.56 16.14
CA GLN A 35 8.76 -30.80 17.08
C GLN A 35 7.38 -30.42 16.51
N ARG A 36 6.45 -31.33 16.77
CA ARG A 36 5.04 -31.38 16.34
C ARG A 36 4.18 -30.32 17.05
N CYS A 37 3.02 -30.07 16.42
CA CYS A 37 1.75 -29.57 17.00
C CYS A 37 1.60 -28.08 17.36
N GLY A 38 0.67 -27.44 16.63
CA GLY A 38 -0.33 -26.46 17.08
C GLY A 38 0.07 -25.43 18.15
N GLY A 39 0.53 -24.26 17.71
CA GLY A 39 0.58 -23.06 18.54
C GLY A 39 0.82 -21.82 17.66
N PHE A 40 -0.04 -20.81 17.80
CA PHE A 40 0.11 -19.51 17.15
C PHE A 40 1.37 -18.85 17.72
N SER A 41 2.50 -18.94 17.00
CA SER A 41 3.76 -18.37 17.47
C SER A 41 3.78 -16.87 17.15
N PHE A 42 3.51 -16.04 18.15
CA PHE A 42 3.61 -14.58 18.05
C PHE A 42 4.97 -14.11 17.51
N ARG A 43 6.04 -14.87 17.74
CA ARG A 43 7.39 -14.58 17.19
C ARG A 43 7.48 -14.82 15.68
N LYS A 44 6.77 -15.84 15.15
CA LYS A 44 6.61 -16.02 13.71
C LYS A 44 5.66 -14.97 13.14
N LEU A 45 4.57 -14.65 13.82
CA LEU A 45 3.64 -13.58 13.41
C LEU A 45 4.38 -12.23 13.29
N TRP A 46 5.22 -11.89 14.27
CA TRP A 46 6.07 -10.69 14.27
C TRP A 46 7.13 -10.69 13.17
N ALA A 47 7.71 -11.85 12.82
CA ALA A 47 8.59 -11.96 11.67
C ALA A 47 7.82 -11.87 10.33
N PHE A 48 6.53 -12.19 10.32
CA PHE A 48 5.65 -12.16 9.14
C PHE A 48 4.83 -10.87 9.00
N THR A 49 4.74 -10.00 10.01
CA THR A 49 3.97 -8.73 9.98
C THR A 49 4.57 -7.67 9.06
N GLY A 50 5.87 -7.73 8.74
CA GLY A 50 6.56 -6.71 7.94
C GLY A 50 5.82 -6.23 6.67
N PRO A 51 5.44 -7.10 5.72
CA PRO A 51 4.74 -6.66 4.50
C PRO A 51 3.33 -6.13 4.77
N GLY A 52 2.58 -6.72 5.72
CA GLY A 52 1.25 -6.24 6.08
C GLY A 52 1.30 -4.88 6.80
N PHE A 53 2.31 -4.67 7.64
CA PHE A 53 2.57 -3.41 8.30
C PHE A 53 2.99 -2.34 7.30
N LEU A 54 3.94 -2.63 6.41
CA LEU A 54 4.38 -1.69 5.36
C LEU A 54 3.22 -1.30 4.42
N MET A 55 2.35 -2.27 4.07
CA MET A 55 1.12 -1.96 3.34
C MET A 55 0.15 -1.08 4.15
N SER A 56 0.08 -1.27 5.47
CA SER A 56 -0.79 -0.44 6.33
C SER A 56 -0.26 0.99 6.45
N ILE A 57 1.06 1.18 6.48
CA ILE A 57 1.69 2.52 6.43
C ILE A 57 1.31 3.23 5.14
N ALA A 58 1.31 2.52 4.00
CA ALA A 58 0.95 3.08 2.70
C ALA A 58 -0.54 3.47 2.56
N TYR A 59 -1.39 3.18 3.55
CA TYR A 59 -2.77 3.65 3.65
C TYR A 59 -2.93 4.82 4.65
N LEU A 60 -1.87 5.15 5.40
CA LEU A 60 -1.83 6.24 6.39
C LEU A 60 -1.05 7.44 5.86
N ASP A 61 -1.00 7.59 4.55
CA ASP A 61 -0.42 8.74 3.86
C ASP A 61 -1.24 10.01 4.11
N PRO A 62 -0.59 11.18 4.11
CA PRO A 62 -1.27 12.45 4.35
C PRO A 62 -2.38 12.74 3.32
N GLY A 63 -2.29 12.22 2.09
CA GLY A 63 -3.31 12.38 1.05
C GLY A 63 -4.64 11.72 1.42
N ASN A 64 -4.59 10.48 1.91
CA ASN A 64 -5.77 9.78 2.41
C ASN A 64 -6.39 10.50 3.63
N ILE A 65 -5.57 10.94 4.58
CA ILE A 65 -6.04 11.68 5.76
C ILE A 65 -6.67 13.03 5.37
N GLU A 66 -6.06 13.76 4.43
CA GLU A 66 -6.59 15.03 3.91
C GLU A 66 -7.96 14.83 3.25
N SER A 67 -8.10 13.82 2.39
CA SER A 67 -9.37 13.54 1.71
C SER A 67 -10.48 13.13 2.69
N ASP A 68 -10.16 12.34 3.70
CA ASP A 68 -11.11 11.94 4.75
C ASP A 68 -11.53 13.14 5.62
N LEU A 69 -10.58 14.02 5.98
CA LEU A 69 -10.88 15.23 6.74
C LEU A 69 -11.70 16.24 5.91
N GLN A 70 -11.38 16.42 4.64
CA GLN A 70 -12.08 17.34 3.75
C GLN A 70 -13.51 16.87 3.48
N SER A 71 -13.68 15.57 3.22
CA SER A 71 -15.00 14.98 3.02
C SER A 71 -15.85 15.01 4.30
N GLY A 72 -15.24 14.81 5.47
CA GLY A 72 -15.88 14.98 6.78
C GLY A 72 -16.27 16.43 7.08
N ALA A 73 -15.49 17.41 6.63
CA ALA A 73 -15.81 18.83 6.81
C ALA A 73 -16.99 19.29 5.95
N ILE A 74 -17.09 18.79 4.71
CA ILE A 74 -18.14 19.17 3.76
C ILE A 74 -19.41 18.33 3.95
N ALA A 75 -19.29 17.01 3.85
CA ALA A 75 -20.42 16.08 3.83
C ALA A 75 -20.76 15.50 5.22
N LYS A 76 -20.03 15.88 6.27
CA LYS A 76 -20.23 15.39 7.65
C LYS A 76 -20.25 13.86 7.68
N TYR A 77 -21.30 13.26 8.24
CA TYR A 77 -21.45 11.81 8.40
C TYR A 77 -22.14 11.13 7.19
N GLN A 78 -22.50 11.86 6.14
CA GLN A 78 -23.28 11.30 5.02
C GLN A 78 -22.47 10.38 4.10
N LEU A 79 -21.16 10.61 3.97
CA LEU A 79 -20.26 9.80 3.13
C LEU A 79 -19.61 8.64 3.90
N LEU A 80 -19.93 8.46 5.18
CA LEU A 80 -19.26 7.48 6.04
C LEU A 80 -19.53 6.04 5.62
N TRP A 81 -20.74 5.72 5.15
CA TRP A 81 -21.08 4.42 4.56
C TRP A 81 -20.27 4.15 3.28
N LEU A 82 -20.00 5.20 2.49
CA LEU A 82 -19.25 5.10 1.24
C LEU A 82 -17.78 4.83 1.55
N LEU A 83 -17.19 5.57 2.50
CA LEU A 83 -15.84 5.32 3.00
C LEU A 83 -15.71 3.87 3.49
N PHE A 84 -16.61 3.43 4.36
CA PHE A 84 -16.61 2.06 4.88
C PHE A 84 -16.73 1.01 3.75
N GLY A 85 -17.65 1.21 2.82
CA GLY A 85 -17.84 0.33 1.67
C GLY A 85 -16.62 0.30 0.73
N ALA A 86 -16.01 1.46 0.49
CA ALA A 86 -14.78 1.60 -0.27
C ALA A 86 -13.63 0.88 0.42
N THR A 87 -13.46 1.01 1.74
CA THR A 87 -12.40 0.30 2.49
C THR A 87 -12.59 -1.20 2.42
N LEU A 88 -13.83 -1.71 2.53
CA LEU A 88 -14.11 -3.13 2.39
C LEU A 88 -13.77 -3.65 0.97
N MET A 89 -14.13 -2.87 -0.06
CA MET A 89 -13.76 -3.18 -1.44
C MET A 89 -12.25 -3.13 -1.66
N GLY A 90 -11.58 -2.12 -1.09
CA GLY A 90 -10.12 -1.96 -1.12
C GLY A 90 -9.43 -3.18 -0.52
N LEU A 91 -9.82 -3.59 0.69
CA LEU A 91 -9.31 -4.80 1.34
C LEU A 91 -9.53 -6.05 0.49
N PHE A 92 -10.69 -6.17 -0.15
CA PHE A 92 -10.97 -7.28 -1.06
C PHE A 92 -10.05 -7.30 -2.29
N LEU A 93 -9.88 -6.15 -2.95
CA LEU A 93 -8.98 -6.00 -4.10
C LEU A 93 -7.50 -6.22 -3.71
N GLN A 94 -7.10 -5.70 -2.55
CA GLN A 94 -5.76 -5.87 -1.99
C GLN A 94 -5.43 -7.36 -1.75
N ARG A 95 -6.39 -8.13 -1.24
CA ARG A 95 -6.29 -9.59 -1.07
C ARG A 95 -6.19 -10.33 -2.41
N LEU A 96 -6.91 -9.87 -3.44
CA LEU A 96 -6.80 -10.45 -4.78
C LEU A 96 -5.43 -10.18 -5.42
N ALA A 97 -4.92 -8.96 -5.30
CA ALA A 97 -3.60 -8.58 -5.80
C ALA A 97 -2.48 -9.40 -5.13
N ALA A 98 -2.57 -9.59 -3.81
CA ALA A 98 -1.63 -10.41 -3.07
C ALA A 98 -1.71 -11.89 -3.48
N ARG A 99 -2.92 -12.46 -3.55
CA ARG A 99 -3.14 -13.83 -3.99
C ARG A 99 -2.62 -14.08 -5.42
N LEU A 100 -2.76 -13.10 -6.31
CA LEU A 100 -2.19 -13.19 -7.66
C LEU A 100 -0.66 -13.32 -7.60
N GLY A 101 0.00 -12.50 -6.79
CA GLY A 101 1.45 -12.55 -6.57
C GLY A 101 1.91 -13.91 -6.03
N VAL A 102 1.22 -14.45 -5.01
CA VAL A 102 1.54 -15.76 -4.41
C VAL A 102 1.33 -16.92 -5.39
N VAL A 103 0.23 -16.91 -6.16
CA VAL A 103 -0.14 -18.06 -7.00
C VAL A 103 0.68 -18.10 -8.28
N THR A 104 0.85 -16.95 -8.94
CA THR A 104 1.56 -16.84 -10.22
C THR A 104 3.06 -16.71 -10.05
N GLY A 105 3.53 -16.21 -8.90
CA GLY A 105 4.94 -15.91 -8.64
C GLY A 105 5.49 -14.79 -9.54
N ARG A 106 4.60 -13.96 -10.08
CA ARG A 106 4.87 -12.79 -10.94
C ARG A 106 4.13 -11.59 -10.37
N HIS A 107 4.71 -10.39 -10.50
CA HIS A 107 4.05 -9.16 -10.11
C HIS A 107 2.93 -8.77 -11.09
N LEU A 108 1.92 -8.03 -10.63
CA LEU A 108 0.74 -7.65 -11.43
C LEU A 108 1.13 -6.96 -12.74
N ALA A 109 2.15 -6.10 -12.73
CA ALA A 109 2.62 -5.42 -13.93
C ALA A 109 3.17 -6.39 -14.99
N MET A 110 3.82 -7.50 -14.60
CA MET A 110 4.30 -8.52 -15.55
C MET A 110 3.15 -9.32 -16.14
N VAL A 111 2.14 -9.64 -15.34
CA VAL A 111 0.92 -10.30 -15.83
C VAL A 111 0.19 -9.40 -16.84
N CYS A 112 0.04 -8.11 -16.54
CA CYS A 112 -0.53 -7.15 -17.48
C CYS A 112 0.34 -7.01 -18.74
N TYR A 113 1.66 -7.03 -18.61
CA TYR A 113 2.58 -6.95 -19.75
C TYR A 113 2.42 -8.13 -20.72
N GLU A 114 2.17 -9.34 -20.20
CA GLU A 114 2.04 -10.55 -21.01
C GLU A 114 0.65 -10.73 -21.63
N GLN A 115 -0.40 -10.29 -20.94
CA GLN A 115 -1.78 -10.48 -21.39
C GLN A 115 -2.28 -9.38 -22.34
N TYR A 116 -1.78 -8.14 -22.20
CA TYR A 116 -2.30 -7.01 -22.97
C TYR A 116 -1.48 -6.69 -24.23
N PRO A 117 -2.14 -6.25 -25.32
CA PRO A 117 -1.45 -5.79 -26.52
C PRO A 117 -0.70 -4.45 -26.25
N ARG A 118 0.33 -4.18 -27.07
CA ARG A 118 1.23 -3.02 -26.93
C ARG A 118 0.56 -1.65 -26.64
N PRO A 119 -0.55 -1.25 -27.30
CA PRO A 119 -1.16 0.06 -27.02
C PRO A 119 -1.78 0.14 -25.63
N VAL A 120 -2.46 -0.91 -25.16
CA VAL A 120 -3.10 -0.96 -23.84
C VAL A 120 -2.04 -0.92 -22.74
N ARG A 121 -0.92 -1.62 -22.94
CA ARG A 121 0.21 -1.59 -22.01
C ARG A 121 0.77 -0.19 -21.81
N PHE A 122 0.93 0.59 -22.88
CA PHE A 122 1.46 1.95 -22.78
C PHE A 122 0.47 2.89 -22.07
N LEU A 123 -0.83 2.74 -22.36
CA LEU A 123 -1.88 3.47 -21.66
C LEU A 123 -1.89 3.15 -20.16
N LEU A 124 -1.82 1.87 -19.78
CA LEU A 124 -1.76 1.44 -18.38
C LEU A 124 -0.53 2.00 -17.67
N TRP A 125 0.62 2.02 -18.34
CA TRP A 125 1.84 2.61 -17.79
C TRP A 125 1.67 4.11 -17.52
N ILE A 126 1.16 4.88 -18.48
CA ILE A 126 0.89 6.32 -18.28
C ILE A 126 -0.09 6.55 -17.13
N MET A 127 -1.18 5.78 -17.05
CA MET A 127 -2.19 5.95 -16.00
C MET A 127 -1.60 5.70 -14.61
N VAL A 128 -0.75 4.68 -14.46
CA VAL A 128 -0.06 4.40 -13.19
C VAL A 128 0.96 5.48 -12.86
N GLU A 129 1.75 5.94 -13.84
CA GLU A 129 2.74 7.00 -13.65
C GLU A 129 2.08 8.30 -13.17
N VAL A 130 0.97 8.70 -13.81
CA VAL A 130 0.18 9.87 -13.41
C VAL A 130 -0.38 9.70 -12.00
N ALA A 131 -0.84 8.49 -11.63
CA ALA A 131 -1.33 8.21 -10.29
C ALA A 131 -0.22 8.29 -9.22
N ILE A 132 1.00 7.85 -9.53
CA ILE A 132 2.16 7.95 -8.63
C ILE A 132 2.53 9.43 -8.44
N ILE A 133 2.63 10.20 -9.52
CA ILE A 133 2.91 11.65 -9.45
C ILE A 133 1.84 12.37 -8.63
N GLY A 134 0.56 12.03 -8.81
CA GLY A 134 -0.54 12.63 -8.05
C GLY A 134 -0.47 12.33 -6.55
N SER A 135 -0.09 11.12 -6.18
CA SER A 135 0.09 10.73 -4.78
C SER A 135 1.29 11.43 -4.13
N ASP A 136 2.42 11.49 -4.83
CA ASP A 136 3.62 12.21 -4.37
C ASP A 136 3.35 13.72 -4.19
N MET A 137 2.54 14.33 -5.07
CA MET A 137 2.11 15.71 -4.91
C MET A 137 1.35 15.95 -3.59
N GLN A 138 0.48 15.03 -3.17
CA GLN A 138 -0.25 15.14 -1.90
C GLN A 138 0.68 15.01 -0.70
N GLU A 139 1.70 14.15 -0.78
CA GLU A 139 2.72 14.00 0.27
C GLU A 139 3.53 15.29 0.46
N VAL A 140 3.93 15.92 -0.65
CA VAL A 140 4.63 17.21 -0.62
C VAL A 140 3.76 18.32 -0.05
N ILE A 141 2.48 18.40 -0.46
CA ILE A 141 1.54 19.42 0.03
C ILE A 141 1.26 19.24 1.52
N GLY A 142 0.95 18.01 1.95
CA GLY A 142 0.67 17.69 3.35
C GLY A 142 1.83 18.04 4.27
N THR A 143 3.06 17.69 3.87
CA THR A 143 4.26 17.99 4.65
C THR A 143 4.57 19.49 4.68
N ALA A 144 4.39 20.20 3.56
CA ALA A 144 4.57 21.65 3.51
C ALA A 144 3.57 22.39 4.42
N ILE A 145 2.31 21.96 4.45
CA ILE A 145 1.28 22.49 5.36
C ILE A 145 1.62 22.17 6.82
N ALA A 146 2.05 20.94 7.11
CA ALA A 146 2.45 20.54 8.46
C ALA A 146 3.61 21.40 8.99
N ILE A 147 4.64 21.64 8.18
CA ILE A 147 5.77 22.50 8.55
C ILE A 147 5.32 23.95 8.76
N ASN A 148 4.43 24.45 7.89
CA ASN A 148 3.89 25.81 8.03
C ASN A 148 3.12 25.98 9.35
N LEU A 149 2.28 25.01 9.72
CA LEU A 149 1.50 25.03 10.96
C LEU A 149 2.37 24.86 12.21
N LEU A 150 3.32 23.92 12.20
CA LEU A 150 4.26 23.69 13.31
C LEU A 150 5.15 24.90 13.57
N SER A 151 5.50 25.61 12.50
CA SER A 151 6.32 26.83 12.57
C SER A 151 5.48 28.07 12.85
N MET A 152 4.21 27.97 13.25
CA MET A 152 3.29 29.11 13.44
C MET A 152 3.34 30.15 12.29
N GLY A 153 3.48 29.67 11.05
CA GLY A 153 3.54 30.52 9.85
C GLY A 153 4.90 31.16 9.53
N TYR A 154 5.97 30.88 10.29
CA TYR A 154 7.32 31.41 10.00
C TYR A 154 7.91 30.85 8.70
N ILE A 155 7.57 29.61 8.33
CA ILE A 155 8.05 28.95 7.11
C ILE A 155 6.95 28.99 6.05
N PRO A 156 7.13 29.69 4.92
CA PRO A 156 6.14 29.73 3.85
C PRO A 156 6.06 28.39 3.10
N LEU A 157 4.92 28.13 2.44
CA LEU A 157 4.66 26.86 1.74
C LEU A 157 5.73 26.47 0.71
N TRP A 158 6.27 27.45 -0.04
CA TRP A 158 7.34 27.19 -1.01
C TRP A 158 8.63 26.72 -0.34
N ALA A 159 8.91 27.18 0.88
CA ALA A 159 10.06 26.73 1.66
C ALA A 159 9.79 25.34 2.25
N GLY A 160 8.55 25.06 2.69
CA GLY A 160 8.12 23.72 3.07
C GLY A 160 8.34 22.70 1.95
N ALA A 161 7.96 23.04 0.71
CA ALA A 161 8.18 22.19 -0.47
C ALA A 161 9.68 22.00 -0.84
N LEU A 162 10.56 22.93 -0.47
CA LEU A 162 12.01 22.71 -0.62
C LEU A 162 12.56 21.76 0.44
N ILE A 163 12.00 21.80 1.65
CA ILE A 163 12.39 20.91 2.74
C ILE A 163 12.00 19.47 2.43
N THR A 164 10.85 19.23 1.80
CA THR A 164 10.43 17.87 1.40
C THR A 164 11.38 17.24 0.40
N ILE A 165 11.96 18.01 -0.52
CA ILE A 165 13.03 17.52 -1.40
C ILE A 165 14.22 17.03 -0.57
N ALA A 166 14.65 17.79 0.44
CA ALA A 166 15.73 17.36 1.33
C ALA A 166 15.35 16.12 2.18
N ASP A 167 14.09 15.99 2.55
CA ASP A 167 13.57 14.82 3.28
C ASP A 167 13.64 13.55 2.44
N THR A 168 13.24 13.59 1.15
CA THR A 168 13.36 12.42 0.26
C THR A 168 14.81 11.92 0.13
N PHE A 169 15.79 12.83 0.07
CA PHE A 169 17.20 12.46 0.10
C PHE A 169 17.59 11.83 1.44
N THR A 170 17.10 12.39 2.55
CA THR A 170 17.35 11.86 3.91
C THR A 170 16.77 10.46 4.07
N PHE A 171 15.55 10.24 3.56
CA PHE A 171 14.89 8.94 3.57
C PHE A 171 15.67 7.90 2.75
N LEU A 172 16.17 8.27 1.57
CA LEU A 172 17.03 7.40 0.75
C LEU A 172 18.33 7.00 1.46
N PHE A 173 18.91 7.89 2.28
CA PHE A 173 20.04 7.55 3.13
C PHE A 173 19.66 6.65 4.31
N LEU A 174 18.45 6.83 4.85
CA LEU A 174 17.91 6.01 5.95
C LEU A 174 17.60 4.58 5.51
N ASP A 175 17.24 4.37 4.24
CA ASP A 175 16.96 3.03 3.70
C ASP A 175 18.17 2.08 3.84
N LYS A 176 19.40 2.62 3.84
CA LYS A 176 20.62 1.84 4.10
C LYS A 176 20.79 1.37 5.57
N TYR A 177 20.01 1.89 6.52
CA TYR A 177 20.22 1.64 7.96
C TYR A 177 19.44 0.43 8.53
N GLY A 178 18.64 -0.23 7.70
CA GLY A 178 18.00 -1.51 8.00
C GLY A 178 16.51 -1.43 8.35
N LEU A 179 15.73 -2.34 7.79
CA LEU A 179 14.26 -2.34 7.78
C LEU A 179 13.64 -2.35 9.18
N ARG A 180 14.23 -3.09 10.14
CA ARG A 180 13.66 -3.24 11.49
C ARG A 180 13.66 -1.95 12.31
N LYS A 181 14.67 -1.08 12.13
CA LYS A 181 14.75 0.19 12.86
C LYS A 181 13.77 1.21 12.30
N LEU A 182 13.64 1.22 10.97
CA LEU A 182 12.70 2.06 10.25
C LEU A 182 11.24 1.65 10.54
N GLU A 183 10.96 0.35 10.66
CA GLU A 183 9.66 -0.17 11.10
C GLU A 183 9.26 0.38 12.48
N LEU A 184 10.17 0.33 13.47
CA LEU A 184 9.91 0.84 14.81
C LEU A 184 9.68 2.37 14.81
N PHE A 185 10.43 3.11 13.99
CA PHE A 185 10.26 4.54 13.84
C PHE A 185 8.87 4.89 13.30
N PHE A 186 8.43 4.25 12.22
CA PHE A 186 7.08 4.46 11.68
C PHE A 186 5.98 4.01 12.64
N ALA A 187 6.17 2.91 13.38
CA ALA A 187 5.22 2.49 14.40
C ALA A 187 5.02 3.54 15.49
N LEU A 188 6.10 4.22 15.91
CA LEU A 188 6.03 5.32 16.88
C LEU A 188 5.28 6.53 16.31
N LEU A 189 5.52 6.91 15.05
CA LEU A 189 4.81 8.01 14.39
C LEU A 189 3.30 7.72 14.28
N ILE A 190 2.93 6.53 13.79
CA ILE A 190 1.52 6.11 13.66
C ILE A 190 0.84 6.05 15.01
N THR A 191 1.52 5.53 16.04
CA THR A 191 0.97 5.49 17.40
C THR A 191 0.70 6.89 17.93
N THR A 192 1.62 7.84 17.69
CA THR A 192 1.44 9.24 18.09
C THR A 192 0.21 9.84 17.42
N MET A 193 0.05 9.64 16.11
CA MET A 193 -1.11 10.10 15.34
C MET A 193 -2.43 9.46 15.83
N ALA A 194 -2.42 8.16 16.11
CA ALA A 194 -3.60 7.47 16.63
C ALA A 194 -4.02 8.00 18.01
N VAL A 195 -3.05 8.30 18.87
CA VAL A 195 -3.32 8.87 20.20
C VAL A 195 -3.87 10.29 20.11
N THR A 196 -3.31 11.14 19.24
CA THR A 196 -3.78 12.53 19.09
C THR A 196 -5.19 12.59 18.50
N PHE A 197 -5.47 11.88 17.40
CA PHE A 197 -6.83 11.81 16.85
C PHE A 197 -7.81 11.12 17.80
N GLY A 198 -7.38 10.09 18.51
CA GLY A 198 -8.19 9.43 19.55
C GLY A 198 -8.56 10.39 20.68
N TYR A 199 -7.62 11.23 21.12
CA TYR A 199 -7.88 12.26 22.13
C TYR A 199 -8.90 13.31 21.63
N GLU A 200 -8.71 13.86 20.44
CA GLU A 200 -9.64 14.81 19.82
C GLU A 200 -11.06 14.22 19.71
N TYR A 201 -11.18 12.96 19.29
CA TYR A 201 -12.47 12.26 19.22
C TYR A 201 -13.18 12.16 20.57
N VAL A 202 -12.44 11.89 21.65
CA VAL A 202 -12.99 11.80 23.01
C VAL A 202 -13.38 13.18 23.55
N VAL A 203 -12.64 14.24 23.21
CA VAL A 203 -12.94 15.61 23.65
C VAL A 203 -14.17 16.17 22.93
N VAL A 204 -14.26 15.97 21.61
CA VAL A 204 -15.38 16.46 20.79
C VAL A 204 -16.71 15.75 21.14
N LYS A 205 -16.65 14.51 21.65
CA LYS A 205 -17.81 13.68 22.02
C LYS A 205 -18.90 13.68 20.93
N PRO A 206 -18.59 13.20 19.71
CA PRO A 206 -19.59 13.16 18.65
C PRO A 206 -20.76 12.24 19.05
N SER A 207 -21.93 12.60 18.56
CA SER A 207 -23.17 11.82 18.61
C SER A 207 -22.95 10.44 17.99
N GLN A 208 -22.68 9.44 18.83
CA GLN A 208 -22.43 8.05 18.39
C GLN A 208 -23.58 7.49 17.54
N LEU A 209 -24.81 7.94 17.81
CA LEU A 209 -25.99 7.57 17.02
C LEU A 209 -25.93 8.09 15.59
N GLU A 210 -25.41 9.30 15.36
CA GLU A 210 -25.29 9.88 14.01
C GLU A 210 -24.15 9.23 13.25
N VAL A 211 -23.04 8.91 13.93
CA VAL A 211 -21.93 8.14 13.35
C VAL A 211 -22.41 6.76 12.91
N LEU A 212 -23.09 6.01 13.79
CA LEU A 212 -23.63 4.69 13.45
C LEU A 212 -24.67 4.75 12.33
N ARG A 213 -25.53 5.77 12.33
CA ARG A 213 -26.46 6.00 11.20
C ARG A 213 -25.69 6.28 9.91
N GLY A 214 -24.64 7.10 9.95
CA GLY A 214 -23.78 7.39 8.81
C GLY A 214 -23.07 6.15 8.26
N PHE A 215 -22.73 5.17 9.11
CA PHE A 215 -22.13 3.90 8.69
C PHE A 215 -23.11 2.96 7.98
N PHE A 216 -24.34 2.83 8.48
CA PHE A 216 -25.29 1.79 8.03
C PHE A 216 -26.40 2.28 7.11
N VAL A 217 -26.72 3.58 7.13
CA VAL A 217 -27.81 4.16 6.35
C VAL A 217 -27.22 4.95 5.18
N PRO A 218 -27.32 4.45 3.93
CA PRO A 218 -26.97 5.24 2.76
C PRO A 218 -28.02 6.34 2.57
N SER A 219 -27.78 7.51 3.16
CA SER A 219 -28.65 8.68 2.99
C SER A 219 -27.88 9.84 2.37
N CYS A 220 -28.14 10.10 1.10
CA CYS A 220 -27.71 11.32 0.40
C CYS A 220 -28.84 12.36 0.52
N TYR A 221 -29.02 12.96 1.70
CA TYR A 221 -29.99 14.05 1.85
C TYR A 221 -29.35 15.34 1.30
N ASN A 222 -29.83 15.79 0.13
CA ASN A 222 -29.35 16.98 -0.60
C ASN A 222 -27.91 16.90 -1.14
N CYS A 223 -27.50 15.76 -1.71
CA CYS A 223 -26.19 15.67 -2.38
C CYS A 223 -26.15 16.56 -3.64
N GLY A 224 -25.35 17.61 -3.59
CA GLY A 224 -25.02 18.45 -4.71
C GLY A 224 -23.73 18.00 -5.41
N TRP A 225 -23.21 18.88 -6.26
CA TRP A 225 -21.90 18.72 -6.92
C TRP A 225 -20.72 18.55 -5.94
N PRO A 226 -20.59 19.34 -4.84
CA PRO A 226 -19.42 19.22 -3.98
C PRO A 226 -19.39 17.89 -3.20
N GLU A 227 -20.54 17.36 -2.77
CA GLU A 227 -20.61 16.06 -2.09
C GLU A 227 -20.24 14.91 -3.03
N LEU A 228 -20.61 15.01 -4.32
CA LEU A 228 -20.25 14.03 -5.33
C LEU A 228 -18.75 14.06 -5.66
N GLU A 229 -18.15 15.25 -5.71
CA GLU A 229 -16.70 15.40 -5.87
C GLU A 229 -15.95 14.74 -4.71
N GLN A 230 -16.39 14.98 -3.46
CA GLN A 230 -15.83 14.32 -2.28
C GLN A 230 -16.07 12.80 -2.30
N ALA A 231 -17.22 12.33 -2.77
CA ALA A 231 -17.52 10.90 -2.90
C ALA A 231 -16.56 10.20 -3.88
N VAL A 232 -16.29 10.82 -5.03
CA VAL A 232 -15.30 10.31 -6.00
C VAL A 232 -13.89 10.36 -5.42
N GLY A 233 -13.56 11.43 -4.69
CA GLY A 233 -12.30 11.58 -3.95
C GLY A 233 -12.05 10.43 -2.98
N ILE A 234 -13.02 10.12 -2.11
CA ILE A 234 -12.93 9.01 -1.14
C ILE A 234 -12.67 7.67 -1.85
N ILE A 235 -13.39 7.40 -2.95
CA ILE A 235 -13.20 6.14 -3.69
C ILE A 235 -11.80 6.09 -4.29
N GLY A 236 -11.31 7.20 -4.85
CA GLY A 236 -9.97 7.30 -5.43
C GLY A 236 -8.86 7.16 -4.39
N ALA A 237 -9.02 7.78 -3.22
CA ALA A 237 -8.12 7.69 -2.08
C ALA A 237 -7.98 6.25 -1.58
N VAL A 238 -9.11 5.55 -1.41
CA VAL A 238 -9.10 4.17 -0.90
C VAL A 238 -8.62 3.15 -1.94
N VAL A 239 -9.02 3.31 -3.21
CA VAL A 239 -8.68 2.39 -4.30
C VAL A 239 -7.47 2.93 -5.05
N MET A 240 -6.31 2.83 -4.41
CA MET A 240 -5.05 3.35 -4.93
C MET A 240 -4.39 2.35 -5.90
N PRO A 241 -4.39 2.58 -7.23
CA PRO A 241 -4.00 1.54 -8.19
C PRO A 241 -2.54 1.12 -8.05
N HIS A 242 -1.64 2.06 -7.76
CA HIS A 242 -0.22 1.78 -7.59
C HIS A 242 0.05 0.89 -6.37
N ASN A 243 -0.76 0.97 -5.31
CA ASN A 243 -0.66 0.10 -4.14
C ASN A 243 -0.94 -1.37 -4.48
N PHE A 244 -1.80 -1.66 -5.46
CA PHE A 244 -2.04 -3.04 -5.91
C PHE A 244 -0.80 -3.62 -6.62
N TYR A 245 -0.13 -2.81 -7.45
CA TYR A 245 1.11 -3.21 -8.09
C TYR A 245 2.21 -3.44 -7.06
N LEU A 246 2.40 -2.49 -6.13
CA LEU A 246 3.38 -2.58 -5.05
C LEU A 246 3.16 -3.82 -4.17
N HIS A 247 1.93 -4.05 -3.72
CA HIS A 247 1.63 -5.20 -2.86
C HIS A 247 1.88 -6.54 -3.56
N SER A 248 1.53 -6.64 -4.85
CA SER A 248 1.82 -7.85 -5.63
C SER A 248 3.32 -8.11 -5.79
N ALA A 249 4.14 -7.06 -5.82
CA ALA A 249 5.60 -7.17 -5.92
C ALA A 249 6.24 -7.51 -4.57
N LEU A 250 5.81 -6.87 -3.48
CA LEU A 250 6.27 -7.13 -2.11
C LEU A 250 6.00 -8.57 -1.67
N VAL A 251 4.86 -9.12 -2.04
CA VAL A 251 4.51 -10.51 -1.73
C VAL A 251 5.35 -11.50 -2.56
N ASN A 252 5.83 -11.09 -3.74
CA ASN A 252 6.64 -11.92 -4.62
C ASN A 252 8.15 -11.87 -4.30
N SER A 253 8.65 -10.80 -3.69
CA SER A 253 10.07 -10.64 -3.33
C SER A 253 10.51 -11.50 -2.15
N ARG A 254 9.59 -12.02 -1.33
CA ARG A 254 9.92 -13.06 -0.34
C ARG A 254 10.07 -14.41 -1.04
N GLU A 255 11.25 -15.02 -0.92
CA GLU A 255 11.52 -16.39 -1.37
C GLU A 255 10.61 -17.39 -0.63
N ILE A 256 9.41 -17.61 -1.15
CA ILE A 256 8.62 -18.78 -0.81
C ILE A 256 9.22 -19.92 -1.63
N ASP A 257 9.93 -20.84 -0.97
CA ASP A 257 10.40 -22.09 -1.55
C ASP A 257 9.23 -22.80 -2.27
N ARG A 258 9.21 -22.67 -3.61
CA ARG A 258 8.07 -23.01 -4.47
C ARG A 258 7.94 -24.52 -4.72
N SER A 259 8.87 -25.32 -4.18
CA SER A 259 8.94 -26.76 -4.36
C SER A 259 7.95 -27.56 -3.49
N GLN A 260 7.38 -26.93 -2.44
CA GLN A 260 6.49 -27.62 -1.49
C GLN A 260 5.03 -27.13 -1.58
N PRO A 261 4.08 -27.93 -2.14
CA PRO A 261 2.66 -27.55 -2.24
C PRO A 261 1.96 -27.38 -0.87
N SER A 262 2.52 -27.95 0.21
CA SER A 262 2.04 -27.79 1.59
C SER A 262 2.30 -26.39 2.16
N LYS A 263 3.45 -25.76 1.84
CA LYS A 263 3.76 -24.37 2.25
C LYS A 263 2.81 -23.39 1.59
N ARG A 264 2.45 -23.60 0.31
CA ARG A 264 1.51 -22.75 -0.46
C ARG A 264 0.10 -22.69 0.16
N ARG A 265 -0.42 -23.81 0.67
CA ARG A 265 -1.72 -23.84 1.38
C ARG A 265 -1.67 -23.14 2.74
N ARG A 266 -0.53 -23.22 3.44
CA ARG A 266 -0.34 -22.58 4.75
C ARG A 266 -0.29 -21.05 4.65
N TRP A 267 0.33 -20.52 3.59
CA TRP A 267 0.30 -19.08 3.26
C TRP A 267 -1.12 -18.56 2.97
N LEU A 268 -1.87 -19.25 2.11
CA LEU A 268 -3.28 -18.92 1.83
C LEU A 268 -4.23 -19.01 3.03
N THR A 269 -3.80 -19.68 4.11
CA THR A 269 -4.56 -19.81 5.36
C THR A 269 -4.18 -18.72 6.35
N LEU A 270 -2.91 -18.29 6.38
CA LEU A 270 -2.42 -17.20 7.25
C LEU A 270 -2.79 -15.82 6.73
N GLU A 271 -2.87 -15.62 5.41
CA GLU A 271 -3.28 -14.36 4.78
C GLU A 271 -4.81 -14.14 4.81
N ARG A 272 -5.54 -15.16 5.26
CA ARG A 272 -7.00 -15.09 5.47
C ARG A 272 -7.37 -14.53 6.84
N LEU A 273 -6.41 -14.53 7.79
CA LEU A 273 -6.48 -13.93 9.13
C LEU A 273 -6.01 -12.49 9.04
#